data_AF-A0A024G8R0-F1
#
_entry.id   AF-A0A024G8R0-F1
#
_cell.length_a   1.000
_cell.length_b   1.000
_cell.length_c   1.000
_cell.angle_alpha   90.00
_cell.angle_beta   90.00
_cell.angle_gamma   90.00
#
_symmetry.space_group_name_H-M   'P 1'
#
loop_
_entity.id
_entity.type
_entity.pdbx_description
1 polymer ?
#
loop_
_entity_poly.entity_id
_entity_poly.type
_entity_poly.pdbx_seq_one_letter_code
_entity_poly.pdbx_strand_id
1 'polypeptide(L)'
;MSSPLVKYRKFLLWDKQKYGSFFSVEWLVVKDVPNYILKNIKWNHFAVTNSLVSCRDCEKIPSKEAFEAISVFCDYQSTTSAWDDFQYFDREQKELEEKRGIDAETDSPFTQVESE
;
A
#
# COMPACT_ATOMS: atom_id res chain seq x y z
N MET A 1 7.42 6.26 -2.13
CA MET A 1 7.39 6.99 -0.85
C MET A 1 7.76 8.43 -1.15
N SER A 2 6.89 9.37 -0.80
CA SER A 2 7.05 10.79 -1.17
C SER A 2 7.31 11.71 0.04
N SER A 3 7.17 11.21 1.27
CA SER A 3 7.49 11.98 2.48
C SER A 3 8.27 11.14 3.52
N PRO A 4 8.92 11.81 4.49
CA PRO A 4 9.34 11.17 5.74
C PRO A 4 8.15 10.64 6.57
N LEU A 5 8.45 9.82 7.56
CA LEU A 5 7.46 9.30 8.52
C LEU A 5 6.98 10.41 9.46
N VAL A 6 5.69 10.70 9.42
CA VAL A 6 4.98 11.52 10.40
C VAL A 6 4.72 10.66 11.63
N LYS A 7 5.29 11.07 12.76
CA LYS A 7 5.16 10.36 14.05
C LYS A 7 4.06 10.97 14.90
N TYR A 8 3.51 10.16 15.81
CA TYR A 8 2.58 10.60 16.87
C TYR A 8 1.28 11.24 16.37
N ARG A 9 0.94 11.04 15.09
CA ARG A 9 -0.40 11.26 14.54
C ARG A 9 -0.97 9.95 14.02
N LYS A 10 -2.25 9.74 14.29
CA LYS A 10 -3.00 8.59 13.78
C LYS A 10 -3.71 8.97 12.50
N PHE A 11 -3.66 8.08 11.52
CA PHE A 11 -4.53 8.14 10.36
C PHE A 11 -5.82 7.40 10.71
N LEU A 12 -6.92 8.15 10.86
CA LEU A 12 -8.15 7.66 11.50
C LEU A 12 -8.96 6.69 10.62
N LEU A 13 -8.69 6.69 9.32
CA LEU A 13 -9.37 5.85 8.34
C LEU A 13 -8.79 4.43 8.23
N TRP A 14 -7.74 4.09 8.99
CA TRP A 14 -7.34 2.68 9.12
C TRP A 14 -8.44 1.89 9.82
N ASP A 15 -8.82 0.73 9.27
CA ASP A 15 -9.74 -0.19 9.94
C ASP A 15 -9.23 -0.54 11.36
N LYS A 16 -7.94 -0.91 11.47
CA LYS A 16 -7.29 -1.18 12.75
C LYS A 16 -6.45 0.01 13.23
N GLN A 17 -6.78 0.55 14.39
CA GLN A 17 -6.09 1.68 15.02
C GLN A 17 -4.75 1.34 15.70
N LYS A 18 -4.06 0.30 15.23
CA LYS A 18 -2.76 -0.14 15.77
C LYS A 18 -1.57 0.64 15.17
N TYR A 19 -1.78 1.34 14.05
CA TYR A 19 -0.73 2.09 13.35
C TYR A 19 -0.69 3.54 13.85
N GLY A 20 0.41 3.93 14.49
CA GLY A 20 0.56 5.24 15.14
C GLY A 20 1.42 6.25 14.38
N SER A 21 1.78 5.95 13.13
CA SER A 21 2.61 6.79 12.27
C SER A 21 2.31 6.46 10.82
N PHE A 22 2.51 7.42 9.91
CA PHE A 22 2.26 7.25 8.49
C PHE A 22 3.21 8.13 7.66
N PHE A 23 3.33 7.83 6.37
CA PHE A 23 4.05 8.65 5.40
C PHE A 23 3.26 8.66 4.09
N SER A 24 3.48 9.67 3.27
CA SER A 24 2.83 9.80 1.97
C SER A 24 3.46 8.86 0.94
N VAL A 25 2.59 8.30 0.10
CA VAL A 25 2.97 7.52 -1.08
C VAL A 25 2.24 8.07 -2.29
N GLU A 26 2.86 7.89 -3.44
CA GLU A 26 2.22 8.12 -4.73
C GLU A 26 2.07 6.76 -5.40
N TRP A 27 0.84 6.41 -5.75
CA TRP A 27 0.54 5.18 -6.48
C TRP A 27 0.85 5.38 -7.95
N LEU A 28 1.90 4.71 -8.45
CA LEU A 28 2.31 4.84 -9.87
C LEU A 28 1.48 3.93 -10.79
N VAL A 29 1.19 2.71 -10.34
CA VAL A 29 0.40 1.72 -11.08
C VAL A 29 -0.44 0.96 -10.06
N VAL A 30 -1.72 0.74 -10.39
CA VAL A 30 -2.66 -0.03 -9.58
C VAL A 30 -3.34 -1.02 -10.49
N LYS A 31 -3.07 -2.30 -10.29
CA LYS A 31 -3.66 -3.42 -11.03
C LYS A 31 -3.42 -4.73 -10.31
N ASP A 32 -4.22 -5.73 -10.63
CA ASP A 32 -4.03 -7.06 -10.09
C ASP A 32 -3.05 -7.87 -10.93
N VAL A 33 -2.09 -8.53 -10.29
CA VAL A 33 -1.17 -9.47 -10.93
C VAL A 33 -1.23 -10.80 -10.18
N PRO A 34 -1.66 -11.90 -10.84
CA PRO A 34 -1.75 -13.19 -10.18
C PRO A 34 -0.39 -13.69 -9.67
N ASN A 35 -0.37 -14.36 -8.52
CA ASN A 35 0.87 -14.90 -7.94
C ASN A 35 1.65 -15.81 -8.88
N TYR A 36 1.00 -16.55 -9.79
CA TYR A 36 1.69 -17.43 -10.71
C TYR A 36 2.58 -16.70 -11.73
N ILE A 37 2.32 -15.42 -11.97
CA ILE A 37 3.15 -14.53 -12.82
C ILE A 37 4.44 -14.15 -12.07
N LEU A 38 4.32 -13.88 -10.77
CA LEU A 38 5.43 -13.42 -9.92
C LEU A 38 6.25 -14.56 -9.28
N LYS A 39 5.76 -15.81 -9.35
CA LYS A 39 6.33 -16.97 -8.63
C LYS A 39 7.79 -17.28 -8.93
N ASN A 40 8.31 -16.83 -10.07
CA ASN A 40 9.67 -17.11 -10.51
C ASN A 40 10.69 -16.11 -9.94
N ILE A 41 10.23 -14.99 -9.38
CA ILE A 41 11.09 -13.97 -8.79
C ILE A 41 11.51 -14.45 -7.40
N LYS A 42 12.73 -14.97 -7.32
CA LYS A 42 13.31 -15.60 -6.13
C LYS A 42 14.74 -15.17 -5.96
N TRP A 43 15.18 -15.07 -4.71
CA TRP A 43 16.55 -14.79 -4.36
C TRP A 43 16.98 -15.63 -3.16
N ASN A 44 18.28 -15.85 -3.02
CA ASN A 44 18.83 -16.54 -1.86
C ASN A 44 19.33 -15.52 -0.85
N HIS A 45 18.97 -15.74 0.42
CA HIS A 45 19.54 -15.02 1.55
C HIS A 45 20.13 -16.04 2.52
N PHE A 46 21.45 -16.06 2.61
CA PHE A 46 22.20 -17.13 3.27
C PHE A 46 21.83 -18.51 2.71
N ALA A 47 21.22 -19.38 3.51
CA ALA A 47 20.81 -20.73 3.14
C ALA A 47 19.30 -20.88 2.86
N VAL A 48 18.54 -19.78 2.86
CA VAL A 48 17.08 -19.80 2.65
C VAL A 48 16.77 -19.15 1.30
N THR A 49 16.00 -19.85 0.47
CA THR A 49 15.43 -19.27 -0.75
C THR A 49 14.19 -18.48 -0.40
N ASN A 50 14.26 -17.16 -0.61
CA ASN A 50 13.11 -16.28 -0.52
C ASN A 50 12.44 -16.14 -1.89
N SER A 51 11.20 -15.69 -1.88
CA SER A 51 10.36 -15.58 -3.06
C SER A 51 9.44 -14.38 -2.91
N LEU A 52 9.20 -13.67 -4.00
CA LEU A 52 8.37 -12.47 -4.00
C LEU A 52 6.95 -12.76 -3.49
N VAL A 53 6.36 -13.88 -3.92
CA VAL A 53 4.99 -14.29 -3.53
C VAL A 53 4.84 -14.69 -2.06
N SER A 54 5.94 -14.88 -1.32
CA SER A 54 5.93 -15.23 0.10
C SER A 54 6.73 -14.25 0.95
N CYS A 55 7.03 -13.07 0.39
CA CYS A 55 7.76 -12.00 1.03
C CYS A 55 6.97 -11.46 2.23
N ARG A 56 7.65 -11.16 3.35
CA ARG A 56 7.00 -10.52 4.52
C ARG A 56 6.91 -9.00 4.36
N ASP A 57 6.08 -8.38 5.19
CA ASP A 57 5.95 -6.93 5.23
C ASP A 57 7.33 -6.26 5.44
N CYS A 58 7.60 -5.22 4.66
CA CYS A 58 8.87 -4.47 4.63
C CYS A 58 10.16 -5.29 4.37
N GLU A 59 10.06 -6.52 3.87
CA GLU A 59 11.23 -7.32 3.54
C GLU A 59 11.97 -6.76 2.31
N LYS A 60 13.29 -6.68 2.43
CA LYS A 60 14.14 -6.10 1.38
C LYS A 60 14.38 -7.11 0.26
N ILE A 61 13.94 -6.75 -0.94
CA ILE A 61 14.25 -7.48 -2.17
C ILE A 61 15.58 -6.94 -2.73
N PRO A 62 16.51 -7.81 -3.20
CA PRO A 62 17.71 -7.34 -3.84
C PRO A 62 17.40 -6.64 -5.18
N SER A 63 18.26 -5.70 -5.58
CA SER A 63 17.94 -4.77 -6.68
C SER A 63 17.61 -5.48 -7.99
N LYS A 64 18.30 -6.57 -8.32
CA LYS A 64 18.08 -7.32 -9.56
C LYS A 64 16.67 -7.88 -9.63
N GLU A 65 16.25 -8.59 -8.58
CA GLU A 65 14.93 -9.22 -8.50
C GLU A 65 13.82 -8.16 -8.35
N ALA A 66 14.12 -7.02 -7.73
CA ALA A 66 13.18 -5.90 -7.66
C ALA A 66 12.92 -5.28 -9.05
N PHE A 67 13.97 -5.07 -9.88
CA PHE A 67 13.79 -4.59 -11.25
C PHE A 67 13.02 -5.59 -12.12
N GLU A 68 13.33 -6.89 -12.01
CA GLU A 68 12.59 -7.95 -12.68
C GLU A 68 11.11 -7.94 -12.26
N ALA A 69 10.84 -7.82 -10.96
CA ALA A 69 9.48 -7.72 -10.43
C ALA A 69 8.72 -6.54 -11.01
N ILE A 70 9.33 -5.36 -11.09
CA ILE A 70 8.71 -4.17 -11.67
C ILE A 70 8.42 -4.38 -13.16
N SER A 71 9.36 -4.95 -13.93
CA SER A 71 9.15 -5.24 -15.36
C SER A 71 7.99 -6.19 -15.56
N VAL A 72 8.01 -7.35 -14.89
CA VAL A 72 6.97 -8.37 -14.99
C VAL A 72 5.62 -7.81 -14.54
N PHE A 73 5.61 -7.02 -13.46
CA PHE A 73 4.41 -6.35 -13.01
C PHE A 73 3.88 -5.41 -14.10
N CYS A 74 4.69 -4.50 -14.65
CA CYS A 74 4.28 -3.55 -15.68
C CYS A 74 3.82 -4.21 -16.99
N ASP A 75 4.50 -5.25 -17.43
CA ASP A 75 4.23 -5.95 -18.70
C ASP A 75 2.91 -6.75 -18.66
N TYR A 76 2.51 -7.24 -17.48
CA TYR A 76 1.28 -8.01 -17.33
C TYR A 76 0.03 -7.18 -17.67
N GLN A 77 -0.73 -7.65 -18.67
CA GLN A 77 -1.99 -7.04 -19.06
C GLN A 77 -3.09 -7.52 -18.10
N SER A 78 -3.38 -6.70 -17.09
CA SER A 78 -4.42 -7.03 -16.12
C SER A 78 -5.81 -6.70 -16.64
N THR A 79 -6.79 -7.51 -16.23
CA THR A 79 -8.20 -7.32 -16.53
C THR A 79 -8.99 -6.75 -15.36
N THR A 80 -8.40 -6.70 -14.16
CA THR A 80 -9.04 -6.22 -12.93
C THR A 80 -8.08 -5.37 -12.09
N SER A 81 -8.66 -4.49 -11.28
CA SER A 81 -7.91 -3.73 -10.30
C SER A 81 -8.80 -3.35 -9.12
N ALA A 82 -8.19 -2.91 -8.02
CA ALA A 82 -8.90 -2.33 -6.89
C ALA A 82 -9.82 -1.14 -7.26
N TRP A 83 -9.58 -0.46 -8.39
CA TRP A 83 -10.43 0.64 -8.85
C TRP A 83 -11.80 0.18 -9.34
N ASP A 84 -11.93 -1.07 -9.76
CA ASP A 84 -13.22 -1.60 -10.23
C ASP A 84 -14.25 -1.63 -9.08
N ASP A 85 -13.77 -1.71 -7.85
CA ASP A 85 -14.57 -1.78 -6.62
C ASP A 85 -14.66 -0.41 -5.89
N PHE A 86 -14.32 0.70 -6.53
CA PHE A 86 -14.24 2.01 -5.87
C PHE A 86 -15.54 2.41 -5.14
N GLN A 87 -16.71 2.17 -5.77
CA GLN A 87 -18.01 2.47 -5.16
C GLN A 87 -18.30 1.67 -3.88
N TYR A 88 -17.74 0.45 -3.78
CA TYR A 88 -17.82 -0.34 -2.56
C TYR A 88 -17.03 0.36 -1.44
N PHE A 89 -15.77 0.72 -1.72
CA PHE A 89 -14.90 1.36 -0.72
C PHE A 89 -15.39 2.75 -0.29
N ASP A 90 -15.96 3.54 -1.19
CA ASP A 90 -16.58 4.83 -0.87
C ASP A 90 -17.71 4.69 0.16
N ARG A 91 -18.52 3.64 0.05
CA ARG A 91 -19.61 3.37 1.01
C ARG A 91 -19.04 2.91 2.35
N GLU A 92 -18.11 1.96 2.34
CA GLU A 92 -17.49 1.46 3.58
C GLU A 92 -16.76 2.57 4.35
N GLN A 93 -16.11 3.50 3.64
CA GLN A 93 -15.47 4.66 4.27
C GLN A 93 -16.49 5.56 4.97
N LYS A 94 -17.61 5.89 4.33
CA LYS A 94 -18.67 6.70 4.95
C LYS A 94 -19.24 6.05 6.21
N GLU A 95 -19.52 4.75 6.16
CA GLU A 95 -19.99 4.00 7.32
C GLU A 95 -18.96 3.98 8.47
N LEU A 96 -17.68 3.90 8.14
CA LEU A 96 -16.58 3.96 9.11
C LEU A 96 -16.48 5.35 9.77
N GLU A 97 -16.58 6.41 8.97
CA GLU A 97 -16.55 7.80 9.40
C GLU A 97 -17.73 8.10 10.33
N GLU A 98 -18.95 7.75 9.93
CA GLU A 98 -20.16 7.90 10.74
C GLU A 98 -20.06 7.15 12.08
N LYS A 99 -19.63 5.88 12.04
CA LYS A 99 -19.48 5.06 13.25
C LYS A 99 -18.47 5.61 14.24
N ARG A 100 -17.46 6.34 13.75
CA ARG A 100 -16.37 6.88 14.57
C ARG A 100 -16.51 8.38 14.84
N GLY A 101 -17.48 9.04 14.22
CA GLY A 101 -17.62 10.50 14.26
C GLY A 101 -16.41 11.23 13.67
N ILE A 102 -15.79 10.67 12.63
CA ILE A 102 -14.67 11.30 11.91
C ILE A 102 -15.25 12.17 10.82
N ASP A 103 -14.82 13.42 10.73
CA ASP A 103 -15.07 14.26 9.57
C ASP A 103 -13.79 14.32 8.73
N ALA A 104 -13.82 13.70 7.55
CA ALA A 104 -12.64 13.56 6.71
C ALA A 104 -12.06 14.91 6.22
N GLU A 105 -12.86 15.98 6.16
CA GLU A 105 -12.37 17.30 5.77
C GLU A 105 -11.62 17.98 6.92
N THR A 106 -12.15 17.92 8.14
CA THR A 106 -11.56 18.60 9.31
C THR A 106 -10.48 17.77 10.01
N ASP A 107 -10.65 16.45 10.03
CA ASP A 107 -9.74 15.50 10.70
C ASP A 107 -8.66 14.95 9.74
N SER A 108 -8.58 15.49 8.52
CA SER A 108 -7.55 15.15 7.56
C SER A 108 -6.16 15.39 8.17
N PRO A 109 -5.34 14.34 8.27
CA PRO A 109 -3.97 14.49 8.77
C PRO A 109 -3.06 15.26 7.80
N PHE A 110 -3.52 15.52 6.56
CA PHE A 110 -2.78 16.22 5.53
C PHE A 110 -3.16 17.71 5.42
N THR A 111 -4.33 18.11 5.93
CA THR A 111 -4.80 19.51 5.86
C THR A 111 -4.13 20.40 6.93
N GLN A 112 -3.53 19.83 7.98
CA GLN A 112 -2.88 20.58 9.07
C GLN A 112 -1.36 20.83 8.88
N VAL A 113 -0.82 20.66 7.66
CA VAL A 113 0.63 20.82 7.38
C VAL A 113 0.98 22.22 6.83
N GLU A 114 0.01 23.08 6.52
CA GLU A 114 0.25 24.41 5.91
C GLU A 114 0.45 25.58 6.90
N SER A 115 0.55 25.34 8.21
CA SER A 115 0.76 26.43 9.18
C SER A 115 1.99 26.19 10.05
N GLU A 116 3.18 26.50 9.51
CA GLU A 116 4.37 26.90 10.27
C GLU A 116 5.36 27.65 9.36
#